data_AF-A0ABD0V6G7-F1
#
_entry.id   AF-A0ABD0V6G7-F1
#
_cell.length_a   1.000
_cell.length_b   1.000
_cell.length_c   1.000
_cell.angle_alpha   90.00
_cell.angle_beta   90.00
_cell.angle_gamma   90.00
#
_symmetry.space_group_name_H-M   'P 1'
#
loop_
_entity.id
_entity.type
_entity.pdbx_description
1 polymer ?
#
loop_
_entity_poly.entity_id
_entity_poly.type
_entity_poly.pdbx_seq_one_letter_code
_entity_poly.pdbx_strand_id
1 'polypeptide(L)'
;MNLPADAMSCRVRPAWLQSALTDIEHRVKAISPISHTDTQDADSFGTRAENYYQKRPQLFSLLHDLHSRYLYLADRYTQALVPGHRRRHSASELSDFESASSDAESSLSFDRPPAPTPALDVLGALVAELVATEIDREILMAELGGSDRARAESSRKAELQGSLLEVLEAERLVLLGENARLGYELTAATEEARRLALEAMFTRQKAAELARCVVKIRADHRVCLLGRKIDELQKQVFGLERRNRECYDAMAKREVEKVEVRMEVERLREENRRLGEMVAARRRKGKEIVARWWARVRSLEWVFSPCGPEINYKGE
;
A
#
# COMPACT_ATOMS: atom_id res chain seq x y z
N MET A 1 29.54 29.23 65.58
CA MET A 1 30.43 30.35 65.19
C MET A 1 30.06 30.72 63.76
N ASN A 2 29.26 31.78 63.61
CA ASN A 2 28.84 32.33 62.33
C ASN A 2 29.92 33.29 61.83
N LEU A 3 30.52 32.98 60.68
CA LEU A 3 31.35 33.91 59.92
C LEU A 3 30.46 34.61 58.88
N PRO A 4 30.47 35.94 58.78
CA PRO A 4 29.57 36.69 57.91
C PRO A 4 30.01 36.62 56.44
N ALA A 5 29.02 36.47 55.56
CA ALA A 5 29.13 36.35 54.11
C ALA A 5 29.21 37.70 53.36
N ASP A 6 29.65 38.76 54.03
CA ASP A 6 29.61 40.13 53.47
C ASP A 6 31.01 40.73 53.35
N ALA A 7 31.79 40.20 52.41
CA ALA A 7 32.98 40.87 51.89
C ALA A 7 33.28 40.43 50.45
N MET A 8 32.27 40.45 49.57
CA MET A 8 32.52 40.52 48.14
C MET A 8 31.67 41.63 47.54
N SER A 9 32.24 42.84 47.66
CA SER A 9 31.86 44.08 47.01
C SER A 9 31.04 43.86 45.74
N CYS A 10 29.85 44.45 45.73
CA CYS A 10 28.97 44.62 44.59
C CYS A 10 29.74 45.12 43.35
N ARG A 11 30.26 44.21 42.52
CA ARG A 11 30.35 44.48 41.08
C ARG A 11 28.95 44.31 40.53
N VAL A 12 28.18 45.39 40.53
CA VAL A 12 26.92 45.48 39.79
C VAL A 12 27.22 45.00 38.37
N ARG A 13 26.73 43.80 38.01
CA ARG A 13 26.84 43.33 36.62
C ARG A 13 26.24 44.42 35.75
N PRO A 14 26.93 44.91 34.71
CA PRO A 14 26.39 45.97 33.87
C PRO A 14 24.99 45.60 33.38
N ALA A 15 24.05 46.56 33.34
CA ALA A 15 22.66 46.29 32.94
C ALA A 15 22.56 45.61 31.56
N TRP A 16 23.50 45.90 30.65
CA TRP A 16 23.60 45.24 29.35
C TRP A 16 23.93 43.75 29.44
N LEU A 17 24.73 43.33 30.43
CA LEU A 17 25.10 41.93 30.63
C LEU A 17 23.94 41.16 31.24
N GLN A 18 23.20 41.77 32.16
CA GLN A 18 22.01 41.16 32.74
C GLN A 18 20.92 40.93 31.68
N SER A 19 20.64 41.94 30.86
CA SER A 19 19.67 41.83 29.76
C SER A 19 20.09 40.75 28.73
N ALA A 20 21.37 40.69 28.37
CA ALA A 20 21.87 39.69 27.43
C ALA A 20 21.82 38.26 27.98
N LEU A 21 22.11 38.08 29.27
CA LEU A 21 21.98 36.78 29.93
C LEU A 21 20.51 36.35 30.02
N THR A 22 19.58 37.27 30.30
CA THR A 22 18.14 36.93 30.31
C THR A 22 17.60 36.56 28.92
N ASP A 23 18.07 37.18 27.84
CA ASP A 23 17.71 36.79 26.46
C ASP A 23 18.26 35.41 26.09
N ILE A 24 19.50 35.11 26.47
CA ILE A 24 20.10 33.78 26.31
C ILE A 24 19.32 32.73 27.09
N GLU A 25 18.98 33.00 28.35
CA GLU A 25 18.16 32.09 29.18
C GLU A 25 16.78 31.84 28.58
N HIS A 26 16.12 32.87 28.04
CA HIS A 26 14.83 32.73 27.38
C HIS A 26 14.93 31.86 26.11
N ARG A 27 16.00 32.04 25.33
CA ARG A 27 16.27 31.24 24.12
C ARG A 27 16.62 29.79 24.45
N VAL A 28 17.38 29.55 25.52
CA VAL A 28 17.68 28.20 26.01
C VAL A 28 16.42 27.52 26.55
N LYS A 29 15.55 28.24 27.26
CA LYS A 29 14.26 27.71 27.71
C LYS A 29 13.32 27.37 26.56
N ALA A 30 13.39 28.09 25.45
CA ALA A 30 12.65 27.73 24.23
C ALA A 30 13.11 26.39 23.60
N ILE A 31 14.29 25.86 23.97
CA ILE A 31 14.82 24.55 23.52
C ILE A 31 14.26 23.38 24.34
N SER A 32 13.98 23.61 25.62
CA SER A 32 13.54 22.56 26.55
C SER A 32 12.25 21.84 26.11
N PRO A 33 11.23 22.50 25.51
CA PRO A 33 10.03 21.84 25.01
C PRO A 33 10.31 20.91 23.82
N ILE A 34 11.25 21.28 22.94
CA ILE A 34 11.57 20.53 21.71
C ILE A 34 12.11 19.12 22.02
N SER A 35 12.68 18.94 23.22
CA SER A 35 13.24 17.66 23.68
C SER A 35 12.25 16.75 24.42
N HIS A 36 11.11 17.27 24.88
CA HIS A 36 10.26 16.55 25.85
C HIS A 36 8.77 16.44 25.50
N THR A 37 8.24 17.14 24.50
CA THR A 37 6.78 17.15 24.27
C THR A 37 6.24 16.18 23.22
N ASP A 38 7.08 15.57 22.37
CA ASP A 38 6.56 14.84 21.21
C ASP A 38 6.68 13.31 21.31
N THR A 39 7.03 12.78 22.48
CA THR A 39 7.23 11.33 22.69
C THR A 39 5.94 10.55 22.96
N GLN A 40 4.76 11.18 22.94
CA GLN A 40 3.51 10.47 23.22
C GLN A 40 2.75 9.99 21.99
N ASP A 41 2.99 10.50 20.77
CA ASP A 41 2.14 10.18 19.61
C ASP A 41 2.87 9.72 18.32
N ALA A 42 4.12 9.20 18.39
CA ALA A 42 4.87 8.76 17.20
C ALA A 42 5.25 7.27 17.21
N ASP A 43 4.29 6.40 16.90
CA ASP A 43 4.42 4.92 16.92
C ASP A 43 5.19 4.29 15.74
N SER A 44 6.21 4.95 15.15
CA SER A 44 7.11 4.29 14.19
C SER A 44 8.51 4.88 14.17
N PHE A 45 9.51 4.00 14.00
CA PHE A 45 10.92 4.37 13.86
C PHE A 45 11.15 5.36 12.71
N GLY A 46 10.42 5.19 11.60
CA GLY A 46 10.53 6.06 10.42
C GLY A 46 10.14 7.51 10.73
N THR A 47 8.99 7.73 11.38
CA THR A 47 8.52 9.07 11.77
C THR A 47 9.42 9.72 12.83
N ARG A 48 10.05 8.92 13.69
CA ARG A 48 11.05 9.42 14.64
C ARG A 48 12.32 9.90 13.94
N ALA A 49 12.81 9.13 12.97
CA ALA A 49 13.99 9.51 12.18
C ALA A 49 13.71 10.76 11.33
N GLU A 50 12.56 10.81 10.66
CA GLU A 50 12.09 11.97 9.87
C GLU A 50 12.06 13.25 10.72
N ASN A 51 11.39 13.21 11.88
CA ASN A 51 11.33 14.35 12.80
C ASN A 51 12.70 14.77 13.34
N TYR A 52 13.58 13.79 13.65
CA TYR A 52 14.94 14.08 14.10
C TYR A 52 15.73 14.85 13.04
N TYR A 53 15.75 14.35 11.80
CA TYR A 53 16.49 15.00 10.72
C TYR A 53 15.88 16.34 10.30
N GLN A 54 14.56 16.52 10.44
CA GLN A 54 13.90 17.79 10.19
C GLN A 54 14.20 18.84 11.26
N LYS A 55 14.32 18.46 12.54
CA LYS A 55 14.56 19.37 13.70
C LYS A 55 16.04 19.69 13.94
N ARG A 56 16.95 18.86 13.42
CA ARG A 56 18.40 18.99 13.60
C ARG A 56 18.98 20.30 13.05
N PRO A 57 18.59 20.82 11.87
CA PRO A 57 19.11 22.08 11.35
C PRO A 57 18.73 23.31 12.18
N GLN A 58 17.51 23.35 12.74
CA GLN A 58 17.05 24.47 13.57
C GLN A 58 17.77 24.46 14.92
N LEU A 59 17.99 23.27 15.51
CA LEU A 59 18.79 23.12 16.72
C LEU A 59 20.25 23.55 16.49
N PHE A 60 20.84 23.15 15.36
CA PHE A 60 22.21 23.52 15.00
C PHE A 60 22.36 25.04 14.79
N SER A 61 21.44 25.66 14.06
CA SER A 61 21.42 27.11 13.84
C SER A 61 21.32 27.90 15.15
N LEU A 62 20.44 27.45 16.07
CA LEU A 62 20.26 28.10 17.36
C LEU A 62 21.48 27.92 18.29
N LEU A 63 22.10 26.73 18.32
CA LEU A 63 23.35 26.51 19.07
C LEU A 63 24.49 27.39 18.55
N HIS A 64 24.58 27.56 17.24
CA HIS A 64 25.55 28.47 16.62
C HIS A 64 25.30 29.94 17.01
N ASP A 65 24.03 30.40 17.02
CA ASP A 65 23.64 31.74 17.49
C ASP A 65 24.01 31.95 18.97
N LEU A 66 23.71 30.97 19.83
CA LEU A 66 24.05 31.01 21.26
C LEU A 66 25.57 31.08 21.49
N HIS A 67 26.34 30.24 20.78
CA HIS A 67 27.79 30.22 20.86
C HIS A 67 28.40 31.56 20.39
N SER A 68 27.92 32.08 19.26
CA SER A 68 28.38 33.37 18.72
C SER A 68 28.12 34.53 19.68
N ARG A 69 26.94 34.53 20.32
CA ARG A 69 26.59 35.53 21.34
C ARG A 69 27.41 35.38 22.61
N TYR A 70 27.66 34.16 23.05
CA TYR A 70 28.54 33.90 24.19
C TYR A 70 29.93 34.49 23.94
N LEU A 71 30.52 34.22 22.77
CA LEU A 71 31.80 34.79 22.38
C LEU A 71 31.76 36.32 22.32
N TYR A 72 30.72 36.90 21.72
CA TYR A 72 30.52 38.35 21.68
C TYR A 72 30.43 38.98 23.09
N LEU A 73 29.71 38.34 24.01
CA LEU A 73 29.59 38.81 25.39
C LEU A 73 30.90 38.66 26.16
N ALA A 74 31.64 37.56 25.95
CA ALA A 74 32.95 37.34 26.55
C ALA A 74 33.97 38.38 26.07
N ASP A 75 33.99 38.68 24.78
CA ASP A 75 34.84 39.71 24.18
C ASP A 75 34.48 41.11 24.71
N ARG A 76 33.19 41.48 24.68
CA ARG A 76 32.71 42.76 25.24
C ARG A 76 32.99 42.90 26.74
N TYR A 77 32.88 41.81 27.50
CA TYR A 77 33.19 41.80 28.93
C TYR A 77 34.68 41.99 29.18
N THR A 78 35.52 41.33 28.39
CA THR A 78 36.99 41.50 28.40
C THR A 78 37.36 42.94 28.07
N GLN A 79 36.74 43.54 27.05
CA GLN A 79 36.93 44.94 26.67
C GLN A 79 36.43 45.93 27.74
N ALA A 80 35.39 45.58 28.49
CA ALA A 80 34.87 46.40 29.59
C ALA A 80 35.73 46.31 30.86
N LEU A 81 36.51 45.23 31.02
CA LEU A 81 37.44 45.02 32.13
C LEU A 81 38.78 45.74 31.96
N VAL A 82 39.14 46.13 30.73
CA VAL A 82 40.36 46.90 30.43
C VAL A 82 40.04 48.41 30.47
N PRO A 83 40.42 49.15 31.53
CA PRO A 83 40.21 50.58 31.57
C PRO A 83 41.32 51.25 30.74
N GLY A 84 40.93 51.90 29.64
CA GLY A 84 41.76 52.95 29.02
C GLY A 84 42.65 52.55 27.86
N HIS A 85 42.08 52.12 26.73
CA HIS A 85 42.59 52.48 25.40
C HIS A 85 41.51 52.33 24.32
N ARG A 86 40.44 53.12 24.42
CA ARG A 86 39.56 53.36 23.26
C ARG A 86 39.58 54.83 22.91
N ARG A 87 40.49 55.18 22.00
CA ARG A 87 40.24 56.16 20.93
C ARG A 87 41.37 56.11 19.91
N ARG A 88 41.35 55.10 19.04
CA ARG A 88 41.61 55.33 17.61
C ARG A 88 41.31 54.08 16.76
N HIS A 89 40.64 54.35 15.65
CA HIS A 89 40.46 53.49 14.47
C HIS A 89 39.28 52.51 14.49
N SER A 90 38.13 53.04 14.07
CA SER A 90 37.28 52.36 13.08
C SER A 90 38.02 52.25 11.74
N ALA A 91 37.70 51.16 11.03
CA ALA A 91 37.84 50.91 9.59
C ALA A 91 39.19 50.40 9.03
N SER A 92 39.04 49.54 8.01
CA SER A 92 40.03 48.77 7.21
C SER A 92 40.61 47.55 7.93
N GLU A 93 40.18 46.32 7.64
CA GLU A 93 40.27 45.58 6.37
C GLU A 93 41.66 45.65 5.71
N LEU A 94 42.32 44.48 5.73
CA LEU A 94 43.36 44.00 4.83
C LEU A 94 44.72 44.73 4.86
N SER A 95 45.74 44.10 5.46
CA SER A 95 47.02 43.82 4.80
C SER A 95 48.04 43.22 5.78
N ASP A 96 49.00 42.54 5.17
CA ASP A 96 49.95 41.58 5.69
C ASP A 96 50.80 42.01 6.89
N PHE A 97 51.12 40.99 7.67
CA PHE A 97 52.02 41.03 8.83
C PHE A 97 53.47 41.00 8.34
N GLU A 98 54.03 42.14 7.95
CA GLU A 98 55.48 42.32 7.82
C GLU A 98 56.05 42.95 9.10
N SER A 99 56.94 42.17 9.72
CA SER A 99 58.11 42.55 10.52
C SER A 99 58.21 44.00 10.99
N ALA A 100 58.01 44.21 12.29
CA ALA A 100 58.38 45.43 12.99
C ALA A 100 59.44 45.12 14.06
N SER A 101 60.71 45.08 13.65
CA SER A 101 61.81 45.48 14.53
C SER A 101 62.12 46.95 14.22
N SER A 102 61.65 47.86 15.06
CA SER A 102 62.17 49.22 15.09
C SER A 102 62.66 49.49 16.49
N ASP A 103 63.99 49.44 16.63
CA ASP A 103 64.72 50.15 17.66
C ASP A 103 64.24 51.60 17.72
N ALA A 104 63.93 52.04 18.92
CA ALA A 104 63.89 53.45 19.27
C ALA A 104 64.56 53.57 20.64
N GLU A 105 65.88 53.73 20.60
CA GLU A 105 66.66 54.22 21.73
C GLU A 105 66.04 55.51 22.25
N SER A 106 65.48 55.45 23.45
CA SER A 106 65.01 56.62 24.19
C SER A 106 66.21 57.31 24.83
N SER A 107 66.79 58.28 24.12
CA SER A 107 67.83 59.16 24.67
C SER A 107 67.21 60.19 25.62
N LEU A 108 67.30 59.92 26.93
CA LEU A 108 67.04 60.91 27.99
C LEU A 108 68.35 61.66 28.28
N SER A 109 68.40 62.94 27.90
CA SER A 109 69.44 63.87 28.31
C SER A 109 69.24 64.29 29.76
N PHE A 110 70.08 63.78 30.67
CA PHE A 110 70.29 64.38 31.98
C PHE A 110 71.73 64.88 32.06
N ASP A 111 71.85 66.20 32.07
CA ASP A 111 73.08 66.95 32.30
C ASP A 111 73.63 66.59 33.69
N ARG A 112 74.87 66.07 33.77
CA ARG A 112 75.54 65.69 35.03
C ARG A 112 76.91 66.39 35.11
N PRO A 113 77.25 67.07 36.23
CA PRO A 113 78.51 67.80 36.34
C PRO A 113 79.72 66.85 36.47
N PRO A 114 80.93 67.29 36.10
CA PRO A 114 82.08 66.42 36.00
C PRO A 114 82.64 66.09 37.39
N ALA A 115 82.94 64.82 37.62
CA ALA A 115 83.69 64.34 38.77
C ALA A 115 84.91 63.54 38.28
N PRO A 116 85.98 63.47 39.09
CA PRO A 116 87.35 63.39 38.63
C PRO A 116 87.71 62.00 38.10
N THR A 117 88.63 62.00 37.13
CA THR A 117 89.33 60.84 36.61
C THR A 117 89.82 59.90 37.72
N PRO A 118 89.36 58.63 37.76
CA PRO A 118 90.13 57.58 38.37
C PRO A 118 91.07 56.98 37.31
N ALA A 119 92.22 56.48 37.74
CA ALA A 119 93.07 55.65 36.92
C ALA A 119 92.24 54.53 36.28
N LEU A 120 92.41 54.34 34.97
CA LEU A 120 91.75 53.31 34.18
C LEU A 120 92.01 51.93 34.83
N ASP A 121 91.02 51.37 35.53
CA ASP A 121 91.00 49.97 35.91
C ASP A 121 90.64 49.14 34.67
N VAL A 122 91.54 49.16 33.69
CA VAL A 122 91.43 48.45 32.41
C VAL A 122 91.16 46.96 32.64
N LEU A 123 91.76 46.41 33.69
CA LEU A 123 91.63 45.01 34.04
C LEU A 123 90.23 44.69 34.57
N GLY A 124 89.68 45.51 35.48
CA GLY A 124 88.31 45.37 35.95
C GLY A 124 87.27 45.48 34.82
N ALA A 125 87.48 46.39 33.86
CA ALA A 125 86.62 46.53 32.69
C ALA A 125 86.68 45.31 31.76
N LEU A 126 87.88 44.79 31.46
CA LEU A 126 88.06 43.58 30.65
C LEU A 126 87.46 42.33 31.32
N VAL A 127 87.58 42.21 32.65
CA VAL A 127 86.97 41.10 33.40
C VAL A 127 85.44 41.19 33.36
N ALA A 128 84.88 42.40 33.53
CA ALA A 128 83.43 42.60 33.41
C ALA A 128 82.90 42.27 32.01
N GLU A 129 83.64 42.65 30.96
CA GLU A 129 83.31 42.32 29.57
C GLU A 129 83.39 40.81 29.30
N LEU A 130 84.42 40.13 29.81
CA LEU A 130 84.54 38.66 29.69
C LEU A 130 83.39 37.94 30.40
N VAL A 131 83.00 38.38 31.59
CA VAL A 131 81.88 37.79 32.34
C VAL A 131 80.54 38.08 31.65
N ALA A 132 80.33 39.30 31.15
CA ALA A 132 79.12 39.65 30.40
C ALA A 132 78.99 38.80 29.13
N THR A 133 80.07 38.68 28.35
CA THR A 133 80.08 37.87 27.12
C THR A 133 79.87 36.39 27.39
N GLU A 134 80.37 35.84 28.50
CA GLU A 134 80.11 34.43 28.87
C GLU A 134 78.64 34.21 29.29
N ILE A 135 78.05 35.14 30.04
CA ILE A 135 76.62 35.08 30.40
C ILE A 135 75.75 35.20 29.15
N ASP A 136 76.07 36.12 28.24
CA ASP A 136 75.37 36.28 26.97
C ASP A 136 75.47 35.00 26.12
N ARG A 137 76.65 34.35 26.12
CA ARG A 137 76.86 33.05 25.47
C ARG A 137 75.98 31.96 26.09
N GLU A 138 75.88 31.87 27.41
CA GLU A 138 75.03 30.90 28.09
C GLU A 138 73.53 31.13 27.81
N ILE A 139 73.07 32.39 27.82
CA ILE A 139 71.69 32.77 27.49
C ILE A 139 71.37 32.37 26.05
N LEU A 140 72.22 32.73 25.09
CA LEU A 140 72.03 32.38 23.68
C LEU A 140 71.99 30.86 23.47
N MET A 141 72.84 30.10 24.17
CA MET A 141 72.84 28.64 24.10
C MET A 141 71.55 28.03 24.68
N ALA A 142 71.00 28.61 25.75
CA ALA A 142 69.73 28.18 26.33
C ALA A 142 68.53 28.49 25.40
N GLU A 143 68.52 29.67 24.78
CA GLU A 143 67.51 30.09 23.82
C GLU A 143 67.54 29.25 22.54
N LEU A 144 68.74 29.00 21.99
CA LEU A 144 68.94 28.08 20.86
C LEU A 144 68.43 26.67 21.20
N GLY A 145 68.78 26.15 22.37
CA GLY A 145 68.29 24.84 22.83
C GLY A 145 66.77 24.80 23.02
N GLY A 146 66.14 25.89 23.45
CA GLY A 146 64.68 26.01 23.53
C GLY A 146 64.02 26.04 22.15
N SER A 147 64.59 26.80 21.22
CA SER A 147 64.13 26.88 19.83
C SER A 147 64.24 25.54 19.09
N ASP A 148 65.34 24.81 19.30
CA ASP A 148 65.55 23.48 18.70
C ASP A 148 64.53 22.45 19.20
N ARG A 149 64.19 22.47 20.49
CA ARG A 149 63.12 21.61 21.04
C ARG A 149 61.75 21.96 20.43
N ALA A 150 61.42 23.24 20.33
CA ALA A 150 60.17 23.69 19.71
C ALA A 150 60.09 23.29 18.23
N ARG A 151 61.20 23.40 17.48
CA ARG A 151 61.29 22.91 16.10
C ARG A 151 61.10 21.39 16.01
N ALA A 152 61.74 20.62 16.89
CA ALA A 152 61.58 19.17 16.92
C ALA A 152 60.13 18.76 17.23
N GLU A 153 59.47 19.43 18.17
CA GLU A 153 58.05 19.22 18.46
C GLU A 153 57.16 19.60 17.28
N SER A 154 57.46 20.69 16.58
CA SER A 154 56.75 21.10 15.37
C SER A 154 56.93 20.08 14.24
N SER A 155 58.13 19.54 14.04
CA SER A 155 58.41 18.49 13.06
C SER A 155 57.58 17.24 13.36
N ARG A 156 57.59 16.78 14.62
CA ARG A 156 56.79 15.62 15.04
C ARG A 156 55.28 15.83 14.84
N LYS A 157 54.78 17.04 15.12
CA LYS A 157 53.37 17.38 14.86
C LYS A 157 53.05 17.32 13.37
N ALA A 158 53.93 17.86 12.52
CA ALA A 158 53.75 17.81 11.06
C ALA A 158 53.77 16.37 10.54
N GLU A 159 54.69 15.54 11.04
CA GLU A 159 54.76 14.10 10.71
C GLU A 159 53.48 13.36 11.11
N LEU A 160 53.00 13.55 12.35
CA LEU A 160 51.76 12.94 12.83
C LEU A 160 50.53 13.39 12.03
N GLN A 161 50.47 14.67 11.66
CA GLN A 161 49.43 15.19 10.78
C GLN A 161 49.48 14.55 9.40
N GLY A 162 50.68 14.34 8.85
CA GLY A 162 50.90 13.60 7.59
C GLY A 162 50.39 12.17 7.68
N SER A 163 50.80 11.41 8.70
CA SER A 163 50.34 10.03 8.90
C SER A 163 48.82 9.93 9.09
N LEU A 164 48.20 10.89 9.79
CA LEU A 164 46.74 10.92 9.93
C LEU A 164 46.06 11.15 8.57
N LEU A 165 46.59 12.04 7.74
CA LEU A 165 46.06 12.27 6.39
C LEU A 165 46.18 11.00 5.52
N GLU A 166 47.31 10.31 5.56
CA GLU A 166 47.50 9.05 4.83
C GLU A 166 46.47 7.99 5.22
N VAL A 167 46.18 7.85 6.52
CA VAL A 167 45.15 6.91 7.01
C VAL A 167 43.76 7.31 6.50
N LEU A 168 43.40 8.60 6.59
CA LEU A 168 42.11 9.09 6.11
C LEU A 168 41.97 8.92 4.58
N GLU A 169 43.04 9.12 3.82
CA GLU A 169 43.07 8.88 2.38
C GLU A 169 42.92 7.39 2.05
N ALA A 170 43.57 6.50 2.81
CA ALA A 170 43.40 5.06 2.66
C ALA A 170 41.96 4.62 2.97
N GLU A 171 41.38 5.09 4.08
CA GLU A 171 39.97 4.83 4.42
C GLU A 171 39.02 5.32 3.33
N ARG A 172 39.25 6.53 2.79
CA ARG A 172 38.46 7.06 1.67
C ARG A 172 38.54 6.15 0.44
N LEU A 173 39.72 5.65 0.10
CA LEU A 173 39.89 4.75 -1.06
C LEU A 173 39.16 3.41 -0.84
N VAL A 174 39.22 2.85 0.37
CA VAL A 174 38.47 1.63 0.72
C VAL A 174 36.97 1.87 0.57
N LEU A 175 36.44 2.94 1.16
CA LEU A 175 35.02 3.29 1.08
C LEU A 175 34.54 3.54 -0.36
N LEU A 176 35.38 4.17 -1.20
CA LEU A 176 35.08 4.33 -2.62
C LEU A 176 35.01 2.98 -3.35
N GLY A 177 35.92 2.06 -3.02
CA GLY A 177 35.91 0.69 -3.56
C GLY A 177 34.67 -0.09 -3.13
N GLU A 178 34.30 -0.02 -1.86
CA GLU A 178 33.09 -0.66 -1.33
C GLU A 178 31.82 -0.09 -1.96
N ASN A 179 31.73 1.24 -2.10
CA ASN A 179 30.61 1.89 -2.78
C ASN A 179 30.49 1.45 -4.25
N ALA A 180 31.61 1.33 -4.96
CA ALA A 180 31.60 0.80 -6.33
C ALA A 180 31.11 -0.65 -6.36
N ARG A 181 31.61 -1.51 -5.46
CA ARG A 181 31.16 -2.91 -5.34
C ARG A 181 29.66 -3.00 -5.07
N LEU A 182 29.17 -2.26 -4.08
CA LEU A 182 27.73 -2.21 -3.74
C LEU A 182 26.89 -1.67 -4.91
N GLY A 183 27.41 -0.73 -5.70
CA GLY A 183 26.78 -0.26 -6.92
C GLY A 183 26.62 -1.38 -7.97
N TYR A 184 27.65 -2.21 -8.16
CA TYR A 184 27.56 -3.37 -9.05
C TYR A 184 26.58 -4.43 -8.53
N GLU A 185 26.61 -4.72 -7.23
CA GLU A 185 25.67 -5.66 -6.61
C GLU A 185 24.21 -5.18 -6.73
N LEU A 186 23.96 -3.89 -6.48
CA LEU A 186 22.64 -3.29 -6.65
C LEU A 186 22.16 -3.39 -8.08
N THR A 187 23.00 -3.05 -9.06
CA THR A 187 22.62 -3.12 -10.48
C THR A 187 22.32 -4.56 -10.90
N ALA A 188 23.17 -5.52 -10.53
CA ALA A 188 22.93 -6.95 -10.78
C ALA A 188 21.62 -7.44 -10.16
N ALA A 189 21.38 -7.15 -8.88
CA ALA A 189 20.15 -7.52 -8.19
C ALA A 189 18.90 -6.88 -8.83
N THR A 190 19.00 -5.63 -9.31
CA THR A 190 17.88 -4.97 -10.00
C THR A 190 17.56 -5.63 -11.35
N GLU A 191 18.56 -6.04 -12.13
CA GLU A 191 18.35 -6.74 -13.39
C GLU A 191 17.75 -8.14 -13.17
N GLU A 192 18.22 -8.87 -12.16
CA GLU A 192 17.63 -10.15 -11.76
C GLU A 192 16.17 -9.99 -11.34
N ALA A 193 15.85 -8.97 -10.53
CA ALA A 193 14.48 -8.67 -10.13
C ALA A 193 13.58 -8.33 -11.33
N ARG A 194 14.09 -7.55 -12.30
CA ARG A 194 13.38 -7.25 -13.56
C ARG A 194 13.11 -8.52 -14.36
N ARG A 195 14.11 -9.40 -14.51
CA ARG A 195 13.96 -10.67 -15.22
C ARG A 195 12.92 -11.57 -14.55
N LEU A 196 12.99 -11.75 -13.23
CA LEU A 196 12.02 -12.54 -12.47
C LEU A 196 10.60 -11.96 -12.58
N ALA A 197 10.46 -10.63 -12.59
CA ALA A 197 9.17 -9.98 -12.79
C ALA A 197 8.58 -10.32 -14.18
N LEU A 198 9.39 -10.31 -15.24
CA LEU A 198 8.95 -10.70 -16.59
C LEU A 198 8.54 -12.18 -16.65
N GLU A 199 9.32 -13.08 -16.05
CA GLU A 199 8.99 -14.51 -15.96
C GLU A 199 7.68 -14.75 -15.18
N ALA A 200 7.49 -14.05 -14.05
CA ALA A 200 6.26 -14.10 -13.27
C ALA A 200 5.04 -13.58 -14.05
N MET A 201 5.20 -12.53 -14.84
CA MET A 201 4.13 -12.00 -15.69
C MET A 201 3.76 -12.98 -16.81
N PHE A 202 4.75 -13.58 -17.46
CA PHE A 202 4.51 -14.59 -18.50
C PHE A 202 3.77 -15.82 -17.94
N THR A 203 4.23 -16.35 -16.81
CA THR A 203 3.58 -17.52 -16.17
C THR A 203 2.15 -17.21 -15.74
N ARG A 204 1.89 -16.02 -15.18
CA ARG A 204 0.53 -15.55 -14.88
C ARG A 204 -0.36 -15.46 -16.11
N GLN A 205 0.15 -14.93 -17.22
CA GLN A 205 -0.60 -14.87 -18.48
C GLN A 205 -0.96 -16.27 -18.99
N LYS A 206 -0.01 -17.22 -18.97
CA LYS A 206 -0.26 -18.60 -19.36
C LYS A 206 -1.24 -19.33 -18.45
N ALA A 207 -1.14 -19.12 -17.13
CA ALA A 207 -2.12 -19.64 -16.20
C ALA A 207 -3.54 -19.09 -16.48
N ALA A 208 -3.66 -17.79 -16.80
CA ALA A 208 -4.93 -17.16 -17.15
C ALA A 208 -5.50 -17.70 -18.49
N GLU A 209 -4.66 -17.91 -19.50
CA GLU A 209 -5.05 -18.56 -20.76
C GLU A 209 -5.61 -19.97 -20.52
N LEU A 210 -4.88 -20.79 -19.76
CA LEU A 210 -5.31 -22.15 -19.41
C LEU A 210 -6.63 -22.15 -18.62
N ALA A 211 -6.79 -21.23 -17.66
CA ALA A 211 -8.03 -21.09 -16.91
C ALA A 211 -9.23 -20.79 -17.82
N ARG A 212 -9.07 -19.91 -18.82
CA ARG A 212 -10.12 -19.63 -19.82
C ARG A 212 -10.45 -20.87 -20.66
N CYS A 213 -9.45 -21.62 -21.11
CA CYS A 213 -9.66 -22.87 -21.84
C CYS A 213 -10.45 -23.89 -21.03
N VAL A 214 -10.13 -24.07 -19.75
CA VAL A 214 -10.84 -25.01 -18.86
C VAL A 214 -12.31 -24.63 -18.68
N VAL A 215 -12.60 -23.34 -18.47
CA VAL A 215 -13.99 -22.85 -18.36
C VAL A 215 -14.76 -23.14 -19.65
N LYS A 216 -14.15 -22.88 -20.81
CA LYS A 216 -14.76 -23.15 -22.12
C LYS A 216 -15.07 -24.63 -22.30
N ILE A 217 -14.11 -25.52 -22.03
CA ILE A 217 -14.31 -26.98 -22.15
C ILE A 217 -15.45 -27.47 -21.26
N ARG A 218 -15.56 -26.96 -20.03
CA ARG A 218 -16.66 -27.31 -19.12
C ARG A 218 -18.02 -26.86 -19.66
N ALA A 219 -18.09 -25.65 -20.22
CA ALA A 219 -19.30 -25.14 -20.85
C ALA A 219 -19.69 -25.99 -22.06
N ASP A 220 -18.75 -26.28 -22.95
CA ASP A 220 -18.96 -27.10 -24.16
C ASP A 220 -19.42 -28.51 -23.77
N HIS A 221 -18.79 -29.13 -22.77
CA HIS A 221 -19.21 -30.44 -22.26
C HIS A 221 -20.66 -30.43 -21.74
N ARG A 222 -21.04 -29.39 -20.98
CA ARG A 222 -22.42 -29.23 -20.49
C ARG A 222 -23.40 -29.05 -21.64
N VAL A 223 -23.07 -28.24 -22.64
CA VAL A 223 -23.89 -28.05 -23.85
C VAL A 223 -24.08 -29.39 -24.58
N CYS A 224 -23.03 -30.19 -24.75
CA CYS A 224 -23.13 -31.52 -25.34
C CYS A 224 -24.06 -32.45 -24.56
N LEU A 225 -23.95 -32.50 -23.23
CA LEU A 225 -24.83 -33.34 -22.39
C LEU A 225 -26.29 -32.92 -22.48
N LEU A 226 -26.56 -31.61 -22.45
CA LEU A 226 -27.91 -31.08 -22.60
C LEU A 226 -28.48 -31.34 -24.00
N GLY A 227 -27.67 -31.20 -25.05
CA GLY A 227 -28.05 -31.54 -26.43
C GLY A 227 -28.53 -32.99 -26.54
N ARG A 228 -27.76 -33.95 -26.03
CA ARG A 228 -28.16 -35.37 -26.02
C ARG A 228 -29.47 -35.60 -25.26
N LYS A 229 -29.69 -34.89 -24.15
CA LYS A 229 -30.93 -35.01 -23.37
C LYS A 229 -32.14 -34.45 -24.12
N ILE A 230 -31.95 -33.33 -24.83
CA ILE A 230 -32.98 -32.74 -25.70
C ILE A 230 -33.34 -33.73 -26.81
N ASP A 231 -32.36 -34.32 -27.49
CA ASP A 231 -32.61 -35.30 -28.56
C ASP A 231 -33.41 -36.51 -28.05
N GLU A 232 -33.08 -37.01 -26.86
CA GLU A 232 -33.78 -38.12 -26.23
C GLU A 232 -35.23 -37.75 -25.88
N LEU A 233 -35.45 -36.57 -25.30
CA LEU A 233 -36.79 -36.07 -25.02
C LEU A 233 -37.60 -35.83 -26.29
N GLN A 234 -36.98 -35.31 -27.36
CA GLN A 234 -37.63 -35.14 -28.65
C GLN A 234 -38.10 -36.47 -29.21
N LYS A 235 -37.25 -37.52 -29.20
CA LYS A 235 -37.65 -38.87 -29.61
C LYS A 235 -38.84 -39.39 -28.81
N GLN A 236 -38.86 -39.15 -27.50
CA GLN A 236 -39.97 -39.54 -26.64
C GLN A 236 -41.26 -38.79 -26.99
N VAL A 237 -41.19 -37.48 -27.22
CA VAL A 237 -42.31 -36.64 -27.65
C VAL A 237 -42.86 -37.15 -28.98
N PHE A 238 -42.01 -37.36 -29.99
CA PHE A 238 -42.44 -37.92 -31.27
C PHE A 238 -43.10 -39.30 -31.13
N GLY A 239 -42.54 -40.17 -30.27
CA GLY A 239 -43.12 -41.47 -29.97
C GLY A 239 -44.48 -41.39 -29.27
N LEU A 240 -44.69 -40.38 -28.42
CA LEU A 240 -45.99 -40.10 -27.78
C LEU A 240 -46.99 -39.51 -28.78
N GLU A 241 -46.58 -38.54 -29.59
CA GLU A 241 -47.40 -37.94 -30.63
C GLU A 241 -47.90 -38.97 -31.63
N ARG A 242 -47.02 -39.89 -32.05
CA ARG A 242 -47.39 -41.00 -32.93
C ARG A 242 -48.45 -41.90 -32.29
N ARG A 243 -48.24 -42.35 -31.04
CA ARG A 243 -49.21 -43.19 -30.32
C ARG A 243 -50.53 -42.48 -30.07
N ASN A 244 -50.50 -41.18 -29.76
CA ASN A 244 -51.70 -40.37 -29.62
C ASN A 244 -52.48 -40.33 -30.93
N ARG A 245 -51.80 -40.09 -32.05
CA ARG A 245 -52.43 -40.08 -33.38
C ARG A 245 -53.07 -41.42 -33.71
N GLU A 246 -52.36 -42.53 -33.49
CA GLU A 246 -52.89 -43.89 -33.68
C GLU A 246 -54.15 -44.13 -32.81
N CYS A 247 -54.16 -43.62 -31.57
CA CYS A 247 -55.33 -43.69 -30.69
C CYS A 247 -56.52 -42.89 -31.24
N TYR A 248 -56.30 -41.65 -31.69
CA TYR A 248 -57.35 -40.82 -32.29
C TYR A 248 -57.91 -41.45 -33.57
N ASP A 249 -57.05 -41.97 -34.45
CA ASP A 249 -57.46 -42.63 -35.69
C ASP A 249 -58.27 -43.91 -35.39
N ALA A 250 -57.88 -44.69 -34.39
CA ALA A 250 -58.63 -45.87 -33.95
C ALA A 250 -60.02 -45.49 -33.41
N MET A 251 -60.11 -44.41 -32.64
CA MET A 251 -61.40 -43.89 -32.15
C MET A 251 -62.28 -43.40 -33.30
N ALA A 252 -61.71 -42.68 -34.28
CA ALA A 252 -62.45 -42.22 -35.45
C ALA A 252 -63.00 -43.39 -36.29
N LYS A 253 -62.20 -44.44 -36.52
CA LYS A 253 -62.64 -45.66 -37.23
C LYS A 253 -63.79 -46.35 -36.52
N ARG A 254 -63.69 -46.53 -35.19
CA ARG A 254 -64.79 -47.11 -34.38
C ARG A 254 -66.07 -46.28 -34.51
N GLU A 255 -65.95 -44.96 -34.61
CA GLU A 255 -67.12 -44.10 -34.77
C GLU A 255 -67.77 -44.23 -36.15
N VAL A 256 -66.97 -44.39 -37.22
CA VAL A 256 -67.46 -44.71 -38.57
C VAL A 256 -68.12 -46.08 -38.59
N GLU A 257 -67.47 -47.11 -38.06
CA GLU A 257 -68.03 -48.47 -37.97
C GLU A 257 -69.37 -48.46 -37.20
N LYS A 258 -69.48 -47.71 -36.09
CA LYS A 258 -70.77 -47.54 -35.39
C LYS A 258 -71.84 -46.89 -36.28
N VAL A 259 -71.49 -45.89 -37.10
CA VAL A 259 -72.43 -45.26 -38.04
C VAL A 259 -72.89 -46.28 -39.09
N GLU A 260 -71.96 -47.01 -39.70
CA GLU A 260 -72.25 -48.03 -40.70
C GLU A 260 -73.15 -49.14 -40.15
N VAL A 261 -72.83 -49.66 -38.96
CA VAL A 261 -73.67 -50.64 -38.26
C VAL A 261 -75.07 -50.07 -37.97
N ARG A 262 -75.17 -48.80 -37.54
CA ARG A 262 -76.48 -48.15 -37.34
C ARG A 262 -77.27 -48.07 -38.65
N MET A 263 -76.64 -47.65 -39.75
CA MET A 263 -77.29 -47.59 -41.07
C MET A 263 -77.76 -48.97 -41.54
N GLU A 264 -76.93 -50.00 -41.37
CA GLU A 264 -77.27 -51.37 -41.75
C GLU A 264 -78.41 -51.92 -40.90
N VAL A 265 -78.41 -51.64 -39.59
CA VAL A 265 -79.53 -51.98 -38.70
C VAL A 265 -80.83 -51.29 -39.15
N GLU A 266 -80.80 -50.01 -39.53
CA GLU A 266 -81.97 -49.31 -40.07
C GLU A 266 -82.45 -49.92 -41.40
N ARG A 267 -81.52 -50.27 -42.31
CA ARG A 267 -81.83 -50.94 -43.58
C ARG A 267 -82.53 -52.29 -43.33
N LEU A 268 -81.97 -53.11 -42.44
CA LEU A 268 -82.52 -54.41 -42.07
C LEU A 268 -83.88 -54.28 -41.35
N ARG A 269 -84.07 -53.26 -40.52
CA ARG A 269 -85.38 -52.95 -39.91
C ARG A 269 -86.42 -52.64 -40.96
N GLU A 270 -86.08 -51.82 -41.94
CA GLU A 270 -86.97 -51.45 -43.03
C GLU A 270 -87.33 -52.65 -43.93
N GLU A 271 -86.35 -53.49 -44.25
CA GLU A 271 -86.55 -54.73 -44.99
C GLU A 271 -87.43 -55.73 -44.20
N ASN A 272 -87.15 -55.92 -42.91
CA ASN A 272 -87.98 -56.75 -42.03
C ASN A 272 -89.40 -56.21 -41.90
N ARG A 273 -89.59 -54.88 -41.88
CA ARG A 273 -90.92 -54.25 -41.89
C ARG A 273 -91.68 -54.61 -43.16
N ARG A 274 -91.05 -54.50 -44.34
CA ARG A 274 -91.66 -54.88 -45.64
C ARG A 274 -91.99 -56.37 -45.70
N LEU A 275 -91.06 -57.23 -45.30
CA LEU A 275 -91.29 -58.67 -45.21
C LEU A 275 -92.45 -58.97 -44.24
N GLY A 276 -92.48 -58.32 -43.08
CA GLY A 276 -93.55 -58.41 -42.10
C GLY A 276 -94.91 -57.99 -42.65
N GLU A 277 -94.97 -56.88 -43.41
CA GLU A 277 -96.19 -56.43 -44.10
C GLU A 277 -96.65 -57.44 -45.16
N MET A 278 -95.73 -58.00 -45.96
CA MET A 278 -96.05 -59.05 -46.93
C MET A 278 -96.58 -60.32 -46.27
N VAL A 279 -95.95 -60.76 -45.18
CA VAL A 279 -96.41 -61.91 -44.39
C VAL A 279 -97.78 -61.62 -43.78
N ALA A 280 -97.99 -60.42 -43.22
CA ALA A 280 -99.27 -60.01 -42.67
C ALA A 280 -100.36 -59.91 -43.76
N ALA A 281 -100.03 -59.47 -44.97
CA ALA A 281 -100.94 -59.43 -46.11
C ALA A 281 -101.28 -60.84 -46.60
N ARG A 282 -100.31 -61.76 -46.70
CA ARG A 282 -100.57 -63.18 -46.98
C ARG A 282 -101.44 -63.81 -45.89
N ARG A 283 -101.18 -63.50 -44.62
CA ARG A 283 -101.99 -63.97 -43.49
C ARG A 283 -103.41 -63.40 -43.55
N ARG A 284 -103.60 -62.13 -43.92
CA ARG A 284 -104.92 -61.51 -44.15
C ARG A 284 -105.66 -62.15 -45.32
N LYS A 285 -105.01 -62.35 -46.46
CA LYS A 285 -105.59 -63.08 -47.62
C LYS A 285 -105.94 -64.52 -47.25
N GLY A 286 -105.08 -65.21 -46.51
CA GLY A 286 -105.35 -66.55 -45.96
C GLY A 286 -106.58 -66.53 -45.05
N LYS A 287 -106.66 -65.57 -44.12
CA LYS A 287 -107.85 -65.36 -43.27
C LYS A 287 -109.10 -65.03 -44.09
N GLU A 288 -109.02 -64.23 -45.15
CA GLU A 288 -110.14 -63.92 -46.06
C GLU A 288 -110.57 -65.11 -46.89
N ILE A 289 -109.63 -65.94 -47.37
CA ILE A 289 -109.93 -67.18 -48.09
C ILE A 289 -110.64 -68.15 -47.16
N VAL A 290 -110.10 -68.32 -45.95
CA VAL A 290 -110.71 -69.14 -44.89
C VAL A 290 -112.09 -68.57 -44.53
N ALA A 291 -112.24 -67.26 -44.34
CA ALA A 291 -113.51 -66.62 -44.05
C ALA A 291 -114.54 -66.77 -45.19
N ARG A 292 -114.12 -66.62 -46.46
CA ARG A 292 -114.97 -66.87 -47.64
C ARG A 292 -115.36 -68.34 -47.76
N TRP A 293 -114.45 -69.26 -47.47
CA TRP A 293 -114.74 -70.69 -47.42
C TRP A 293 -115.80 -70.98 -46.34
N TRP A 294 -115.63 -70.46 -45.11
CA TRP A 294 -116.62 -70.57 -44.04
C TRP A 294 -117.95 -69.86 -44.34
N ALA A 295 -117.95 -68.75 -45.08
CA ALA A 295 -119.17 -68.07 -45.53
C ALA A 295 -119.91 -68.90 -46.60
N ARG A 296 -119.17 -69.56 -47.49
CA ARG A 296 -119.71 -70.46 -48.51
C ARG A 296 -120.26 -71.76 -47.90
N VAL A 297 -119.58 -72.32 -46.90
CA VAL A 297 -120.08 -73.44 -46.09
C VAL A 297 -121.37 -73.04 -45.39
N ARG A 298 -121.41 -71.87 -44.73
CA ARG A 298 -122.65 -71.34 -44.12
C ARG A 298 -123.77 -71.04 -45.12
N SER A 299 -123.47 -70.64 -46.36
CA SER A 299 -124.49 -70.50 -47.41
C SER A 299 -125.00 -71.83 -47.96
N LEU A 300 -124.22 -72.92 -47.79
CA LEU A 300 -124.61 -74.29 -48.12
C LEU A 300 -125.38 -74.97 -46.97
N GLU A 301 -125.27 -74.46 -45.74
CA GLU A 301 -126.01 -74.95 -44.56
C GLU A 301 -127.47 -74.45 -44.47
N TRP A 302 -128.03 -73.82 -45.51
CA TRP A 302 -129.47 -73.50 -45.62
C TRP A 302 -130.22 -74.38 -46.62
N VAL A 303 -129.84 -75.66 -46.71
CA VAL A 303 -130.71 -76.71 -47.25
C VAL A 303 -130.59 -77.93 -46.32
N PHE A 304 -131.68 -78.23 -45.61
CA PHE A 304 -131.97 -79.33 -44.67
C PHE A 304 -131.90 -79.05 -43.14
N SER A 305 -133.07 -78.65 -42.63
CA SER A 305 -133.72 -79.13 -41.39
C SER A 305 -133.94 -80.67 -41.45
N PRO A 306 -134.24 -81.44 -40.37
CA PRO A 306 -134.90 -81.04 -39.11
C PRO A 306 -134.55 -81.81 -37.79
N CYS A 307 -135.24 -81.37 -36.72
CA CYS A 307 -135.64 -82.09 -35.48
C CYS A 307 -134.65 -82.28 -34.32
N GLY A 308 -135.00 -81.66 -33.18
CA GLY A 308 -134.42 -81.90 -31.84
C GLY A 308 -134.91 -83.20 -31.17
N PRO A 309 -134.55 -83.39 -29.89
CA PRO A 309 -135.54 -83.05 -28.85
C PRO A 309 -134.97 -82.40 -27.57
N GLU A 310 -135.91 -81.80 -26.84
CA GLU A 310 -135.79 -81.10 -25.56
C GLU A 310 -135.40 -82.00 -24.38
N ILE A 311 -134.57 -81.49 -23.46
CA ILE A 311 -134.69 -81.76 -22.01
C ILE A 311 -134.42 -80.45 -21.25
N ASN A 312 -135.31 -80.18 -20.30
CA ASN A 312 -135.54 -78.96 -19.54
C ASN A 312 -134.87 -79.01 -18.13
N TYR A 313 -134.88 -77.83 -17.48
CA TYR A 313 -134.65 -77.50 -16.05
C TYR A 313 -133.22 -77.10 -15.65
N LYS A 314 -132.93 -76.13 -14.78
CA LYS A 314 -133.61 -75.13 -13.88
C LYS A 314 -132.46 -74.21 -13.40
N GLY A 315 -132.58 -72.97 -12.90
CA GLY A 315 -133.68 -72.13 -12.44
C GLY A 315 -133.05 -70.89 -11.74
N GLU A 316 -133.86 -69.84 -11.59
CA GLU A 316 -133.62 -68.47 -11.06
C GLU A 316 -132.94 -67.44 -11.99
#